data_AF-A0A017HQL2-F1
#
_entry.id   AF-A0A017HQL2-F1
#
_cell.length_a   1.000
_cell.length_b   1.000
_cell.length_c   1.000
_cell.angle_alpha   90.00
_cell.angle_beta   90.00
_cell.angle_gamma   90.00
#
_symmetry.space_group_name_H-M   'P 1'
#
loop_
_entity.id
_entity.type
_entity.pdbx_description
1 polymer ?
#
loop_
_entity_poly.entity_id
_entity_poly.type
_entity_poly.pdbx_seq_one_letter_code
_entity_poly.pdbx_strand_id
1 'polypeptide(L)'
;MASAGPEAEAANELLTELVRAEVLPEDQVPSGLVRMGSTLSFRTEAGQVRRVTLVFPQDADIAQGKVSVLTPIGAALVGLSVGQSIPWTGRDGRVHRLTVESVGEPETRPADRGSAASQPR
;
A
#
# COMPACT_ATOMS: atom_id res chain seq x y z
N MET A 1 -1.61 26.32 -15.09
CA MET A 1 -2.17 24.98 -14.80
C MET A 1 -1.95 24.75 -13.32
N ALA A 2 -3.00 24.65 -12.52
CA ALA A 2 -2.84 24.37 -11.10
C ALA A 2 -2.29 22.95 -10.97
N SER A 3 -1.12 22.79 -10.35
CA SER A 3 -0.61 21.46 -9.99
C SER A 3 -1.64 20.81 -9.08
N ALA A 4 -2.12 19.64 -9.46
CA ALA A 4 -2.92 18.83 -8.56
C ALA A 4 -2.10 18.58 -7.29
N GLY A 5 -2.74 18.59 -6.11
CA GLY A 5 -2.02 18.32 -4.86
C GLY A 5 -1.37 16.93 -4.88
N PRO A 6 -0.36 16.66 -4.04
CA PRO A 6 0.37 15.38 -4.02
C PRO A 6 -0.53 14.15 -3.80
N GLU A 7 -1.67 14.32 -3.13
CA GLU A 7 -2.68 13.25 -2.98
C GLU A 7 -3.40 12.93 -4.29
N ALA A 8 -3.66 13.92 -5.13
CA ALA A 8 -4.31 13.73 -6.43
C ALA A 8 -3.37 13.03 -7.43
N GLU A 9 -2.06 13.32 -7.35
CA GLU A 9 -1.04 12.60 -8.13
C GLU A 9 -0.96 11.12 -7.70
N ALA A 10 -0.86 10.86 -6.39
CA ALA A 10 -0.85 9.49 -5.86
C ALA A 10 -2.15 8.73 -6.18
N ALA A 11 -3.31 9.40 -6.15
CA ALA A 11 -4.58 8.81 -6.56
C ALA A 11 -4.59 8.42 -8.05
N ASN A 12 -3.98 9.23 -8.91
CA ASN A 12 -3.90 8.94 -10.34
C ASN A 12 -2.93 7.78 -10.64
N GLU A 13 -1.80 7.71 -9.94
CA GLU A 13 -0.90 6.55 -9.99
C GLU A 13 -1.63 5.28 -9.55
N LEU A 14 -2.29 5.31 -8.39
CA LEU A 14 -3.07 4.18 -7.89
C LEU A 14 -4.19 3.77 -8.86
N LEU A 15 -4.89 4.73 -9.47
CA LEU A 15 -5.94 4.44 -10.46
C LEU A 15 -5.36 3.70 -11.68
N THR A 16 -4.18 4.10 -12.13
CA THR A 16 -3.47 3.44 -13.25
C THR A 16 -3.12 1.99 -12.89
N GLU A 17 -2.71 1.75 -11.64
CA GLU A 17 -2.43 0.40 -11.13
C GLU A 17 -3.71 -0.45 -11.01
N LEU A 18 -4.79 0.12 -10.50
CA LEU A 18 -6.07 -0.59 -10.33
C LEU A 18 -6.68 -1.03 -11.67
N VAL A 19 -6.51 -0.26 -12.74
CA VAL A 19 -7.03 -0.61 -14.08
C VAL A 19 -6.39 -1.90 -14.63
N ARG A 20 -5.14 -2.19 -14.26
CA ARG A 20 -4.41 -3.37 -14.71
C ARG A 20 -4.34 -4.49 -13.67
N ALA A 21 -4.90 -4.27 -12.49
CA ALA A 21 -4.87 -5.23 -11.39
C ALA A 21 -5.84 -6.39 -11.65
N GLU A 22 -5.47 -7.58 -11.19
CA GLU A 22 -6.33 -8.76 -11.21
C GLU A 22 -6.94 -8.99 -9.83
N VAL A 23 -8.24 -9.30 -9.79
CA VAL A 23 -8.93 -9.66 -8.55
C VAL A 23 -8.75 -11.16 -8.32
N LEU A 24 -8.02 -11.51 -7.26
CA LEU A 24 -7.77 -12.89 -6.87
C LEU A 24 -8.60 -13.25 -5.62
N PRO A 25 -9.08 -14.51 -5.53
CA PRO A 25 -9.53 -15.07 -4.26
C PRO A 25 -8.41 -15.05 -3.22
N GLU A 26 -8.76 -14.93 -1.93
CA GLU A 26 -7.78 -14.73 -0.86
C GLU A 26 -6.77 -15.88 -0.75
N ASP A 27 -7.19 -17.11 -1.02
CA ASP A 27 -6.35 -18.31 -1.05
C ASP A 27 -5.40 -18.39 -2.26
N GLN A 28 -5.58 -17.51 -3.26
CA GLN A 28 -4.75 -17.41 -4.45
C GLN A 28 -3.81 -16.20 -4.43
N VAL A 29 -3.92 -15.32 -3.43
CA VAL A 29 -2.99 -14.20 -3.26
C VAL A 29 -1.61 -14.74 -2.85
N PRO A 30 -0.54 -14.45 -3.62
CA PRO A 30 0.80 -14.93 -3.28
C PRO A 30 1.26 -14.41 -1.91
N SER A 31 1.86 -15.30 -1.12
CA SER A 31 2.56 -14.90 0.10
C SER A 31 3.65 -13.89 -0.22
N GLY A 32 3.79 -12.86 0.61
CA GLY A 32 4.84 -11.85 0.40
C GLY A 32 4.44 -10.72 -0.55
N LEU A 33 3.19 -10.67 -1.02
CA LEU A 33 2.62 -9.55 -1.77
C LEU A 33 2.16 -8.45 -0.81
N VAL A 34 2.57 -7.20 -1.06
CA VAL A 34 2.11 -6.04 -0.31
C VAL A 34 0.64 -5.77 -0.66
N ARG A 35 -0.23 -5.88 0.35
CA ARG A 35 -1.65 -5.54 0.28
C ARG A 35 -2.05 -4.64 1.45
N MET A 36 -3.29 -4.15 1.43
CA MET A 36 -3.81 -3.35 2.54
C MET A 36 -3.74 -4.15 3.85
N GLY A 37 -3.27 -3.51 4.92
CA GLY A 37 -3.03 -4.13 6.22
C GLY A 37 -1.68 -4.84 6.34
N SER A 38 -0.93 -5.04 5.25
CA SER A 38 0.40 -5.67 5.32
C SER A 38 1.36 -4.81 6.13
N THR A 39 2.04 -5.43 7.10
CA THR A 39 3.24 -4.85 7.70
C THR A 39 4.47 -5.31 6.94
N LEU A 40 5.21 -4.38 6.36
CA LEU A 40 6.38 -4.68 5.52
C LEU A 40 7.63 -3.94 5.99
N SER A 41 8.79 -4.43 5.58
CA SER A 41 10.06 -3.69 5.64
C SER A 41 10.59 -3.47 4.24
N PHE A 42 11.07 -2.27 3.95
CA PHE A 42 11.77 -1.94 2.71
C PHE A 42 13.08 -1.22 2.99
N ARG A 43 14.05 -1.38 2.07
CA ARG A 43 15.34 -0.71 2.10
C ARG A 43 15.40 0.36 1.02
N THR A 44 15.82 1.57 1.39
CA THR A 44 16.14 2.65 0.44
C THR A 44 17.56 2.51 -0.11
N GLU A 45 17.88 3.17 -1.22
CA GLU A 45 19.26 3.24 -1.76
C GLU A 45 20.29 3.78 -0.76
N ALA A 46 19.88 4.64 0.17
CA ALA A 46 20.73 5.12 1.26
C ALA A 46 21.04 4.06 2.33
N GLY A 47 20.57 2.82 2.14
CA GLY A 47 20.77 1.70 3.08
C GLY A 47 19.80 1.68 4.26
N GLN A 48 18.98 2.72 4.43
CA GLN A 48 18.00 2.79 5.52
C GLN A 48 16.89 1.75 5.32
N VAL A 49 16.63 0.97 6.37
CA VAL A 49 15.50 0.03 6.44
C VAL A 49 14.36 0.69 7.20
N ARG A 50 13.16 0.66 6.64
CA ARG A 50 11.94 1.19 7.25
C ARG A 50 10.90 0.10 7.32
N ARG A 51 10.28 -0.04 8.49
CA ARG A 51 9.13 -0.92 8.71
C ARG A 51 7.86 -0.08 8.77
N VAL A 52 6.86 -0.44 7.98
CA VAL A 52 5.59 0.29 7.88
C VAL A 52 4.41 -0.67 7.73
N THR A 53 3.22 -0.21 8.08
CA THR A 53 1.96 -0.88 7.73
C THR A 53 1.25 -0.07 6.67
N LEU A 54 0.89 -0.70 5.55
CA LEU A 54 0.13 -0.04 4.49
C LEU A 54 -1.35 0.00 4.88
N VAL A 55 -1.93 1.20 4.97
CA VAL A 55 -3.30 1.39 5.48
C VAL A 55 -4.12 2.33 4.61
N PHE A 56 -5.42 2.39 4.86
CA PHE A 56 -6.31 3.38 4.23
C PHE A 56 -6.05 4.78 4.81
N PRO A 57 -6.43 5.87 4.10
CA PRO A 57 -6.18 7.24 4.54
C PRO A 57 -6.66 7.56 5.96
N GLN A 58 -7.84 7.07 6.34
CA GLN A 58 -8.43 7.30 7.67
C GLN A 58 -7.65 6.63 8.82
N ASP A 59 -6.85 5.61 8.51
CA ASP A 59 -6.11 4.81 9.49
C ASP A 59 -4.62 5.25 9.56
N ALA A 60 -4.23 6.27 8.80
CA ALA A 60 -2.85 6.71 8.68
C ALA A 60 -2.33 7.38 9.95
N ASP A 61 -1.19 6.92 10.44
CA ASP A 61 -0.52 7.45 11.62
C ASP A 61 0.99 7.20 11.51
N ILE A 62 1.73 8.27 11.20
CA ILE A 62 3.18 8.21 11.02
C ILE A 62 3.89 7.80 12.31
N ALA A 63 3.39 8.21 13.49
CA ALA A 63 4.00 7.89 14.77
C ALA A 63 3.90 6.39 15.07
N GLN A 64 2.88 5.71 14.52
CA GLN A 64 2.70 4.26 14.59
C GLN A 64 3.27 3.51 13.38
N GLY A 65 3.94 4.20 12.44
CA GLY A 65 4.44 3.58 11.21
C GLY A 65 3.35 3.15 10.23
N LYS A 66 2.14 3.69 10.34
CA LYS A 66 1.01 3.44 9.43
C LYS A 66 1.03 4.45 8.29
N VAL A 67 1.25 3.95 7.07
CA VAL A 67 1.39 4.75 5.86
C VAL A 67 0.15 4.58 4.99
N SER A 68 -0.49 5.69 4.63
CA SER A 68 -1.62 5.68 3.71
C SER A 68 -1.21 5.25 2.30
N VAL A 69 -2.04 4.42 1.67
CA VAL A 69 -1.94 4.06 0.25
C VAL A 69 -2.01 5.29 -0.68
N LEU A 70 -2.61 6.40 -0.25
CA LEU A 70 -2.69 7.66 -1.03
C LEU A 70 -1.49 8.59 -0.81
N THR A 71 -0.39 8.07 -0.27
CA THR A 71 0.90 8.77 -0.31
C THR A 71 1.72 8.27 -1.50
N PRO A 72 2.66 9.07 -2.05
CA PRO A 72 3.51 8.60 -3.16
C PRO A 72 4.22 7.27 -2.88
N ILE A 73 4.73 7.10 -1.65
CA ILE A 73 5.34 5.83 -1.25
C ILE A 73 4.31 4.70 -1.06
N GLY A 74 3.12 5.01 -0.53
CA GLY A 74 2.06 4.01 -0.36
C GLY A 74 1.54 3.46 -1.68
N ALA A 75 1.32 4.33 -2.66
CA ALA A 75 0.89 3.96 -4.01
C ALA A 75 1.98 3.15 -4.74
N ALA A 76 3.26 3.48 -4.55
CA ALA A 76 4.36 2.72 -5.12
C ALA A 76 4.55 1.33 -4.48
N LEU A 77 4.14 1.13 -3.22
CA LEU A 77 4.35 -0.11 -2.48
C LEU A 77 3.29 -1.18 -2.75
N VAL A 78 2.03 -0.80 -2.99
CA VAL A 78 0.93 -1.76 -3.16
C VAL A 78 1.18 -2.64 -4.40
N GLY A 79 1.00 -3.94 -4.24
CA GLY A 79 1.22 -4.92 -5.32
C GLY A 79 2.68 -5.33 -5.55
N LEU A 80 3.65 -4.76 -4.82
CA LEU A 80 5.02 -5.26 -4.85
C LEU A 80 5.18 -6.53 -4.02
N SER A 81 6.07 -7.41 -4.46
CA SER A 81 6.48 -8.62 -3.75
C SER A 81 7.85 -8.46 -3.10
N VAL A 82 8.15 -9.31 -2.10
CA VAL A 82 9.50 -9.43 -1.53
C VAL A 82 10.55 -9.58 -2.63
N GLY A 83 11.63 -8.79 -2.54
CA GLY A 83 12.73 -8.73 -3.50
C GLY A 83 12.52 -7.76 -4.67
N GLN A 84 11.30 -7.26 -4.90
CA GLN A 84 11.06 -6.27 -5.95
C GLN A 84 11.51 -4.87 -5.54
N SER A 85 11.91 -4.09 -6.55
CA SER A 85 12.30 -2.69 -6.38
C SER A 85 11.54 -1.79 -7.33
N ILE A 86 11.17 -0.61 -6.87
CA ILE A 86 10.49 0.42 -7.66
C ILE A 86 11.12 1.79 -7.41
N PRO A 87 11.19 2.69 -8.41
CA PRO A 87 11.38 4.11 -8.16
C PRO A 87 10.16 4.71 -7.46
N TRP A 88 10.38 5.71 -6.62
CA TRP A 88 9.31 6.54 -6.06
C TRP A 88 9.81 7.98 -5.94
N THR A 89 8.90 8.94 -6.05
CA THR A 89 9.23 10.36 -5.88
C THR A 89 9.08 10.76 -4.42
N GLY A 90 10.19 11.16 -3.81
CA GLY A 90 10.26 11.66 -2.45
C GLY A 90 9.53 12.99 -2.27
N ARG A 91 9.27 13.38 -1.02
CA ARG A 91 8.73 14.73 -0.70
C ARG A 91 9.68 15.86 -1.11
N ASP A 92 10.96 15.54 -1.28
CA ASP A 92 12.00 16.44 -1.80
C ASP A 92 11.97 16.57 -3.34
N GLY A 93 11.04 15.90 -4.01
CA GLY A 93 10.91 15.88 -5.47
C GLY A 93 11.97 15.02 -6.17
N ARG A 94 12.82 14.32 -5.42
CA ARG A 94 13.85 13.44 -5.99
C ARG A 94 13.30 12.04 -6.20
N VAL A 95 13.75 11.40 -7.28
CA VAL A 95 13.48 9.98 -7.50
C VAL A 95 14.44 9.18 -6.65
N HIS A 96 13.88 8.31 -5.81
CA HIS A 96 14.61 7.35 -4.98
C HIS A 96 14.19 5.95 -5.39
N ARG A 97 15.02 4.93 -5.12
CA ARG A 97 14.59 3.53 -5.22
C ARG A 97 14.39 2.90 -3.84
N LEU A 98 13.40 2.01 -3.76
CA LEU A 98 13.23 1.13 -2.62
C LEU A 98 13.19 -0.33 -3.06
N THR A 99 13.53 -1.24 -2.16
CA THR A 99 13.40 -2.70 -2.32
C THR A 99 12.62 -3.27 -1.16
N VAL A 100 11.59 -4.07 -1.44
CA VAL A 100 10.82 -4.77 -0.40
C VAL A 100 11.65 -5.92 0.14
N GLU A 101 11.92 -5.94 1.44
CA GLU A 101 12.74 -6.98 2.09
C GLU A 101 11.89 -8.05 2.78
N SER A 102 10.74 -7.67 3.32
CA SER A 102 9.81 -8.61 3.95
C SER A 102 8.40 -8.04 3.94
N VAL A 103 7.41 -8.93 3.86
CA VAL A 103 6.00 -8.60 3.96
C VAL A 103 5.35 -9.61 4.89
N GLY A 104 4.69 -9.13 5.94
CA GLY A 104 3.87 -9.94 6.81
C GLY A 104 2.47 -10.11 6.26
N GLU A 105 1.78 -11.15 6.72
CA GLU A 105 0.34 -11.28 6.50
C GLU A 105 -0.38 -10.01 6.97
N PRO A 106 -1.36 -9.51 6.22
CA PRO A 106 -2.11 -8.37 6.67
C PRO A 106 -2.88 -8.74 7.94
N GLU A 107 -2.98 -7.78 8.83
CA GLU A 107 -3.88 -7.92 9.96
C GLU A 107 -5.31 -8.04 9.41
N THR A 108 -5.92 -9.21 9.59
CA THR A 108 -7.30 -9.45 9.17
C THR A 108 -8.18 -8.40 9.83
N ARG A 109 -8.71 -7.44 9.04
CA ARG A 109 -9.83 -6.65 9.52
C ARG A 109 -10.95 -7.65 9.79
N PRO A 110 -11.58 -7.67 10.98
CA PRO A 110 -12.78 -8.47 11.18
C PRO A 110 -13.71 -8.13 10.03
N ALA A 111 -14.08 -9.14 9.24
CA ALA A 111 -14.83 -8.96 8.00
C ALA A 111 -15.87 -7.87 8.19
N ASP A 112 -15.83 -6.84 7.35
CA ASP A 112 -16.98 -5.96 7.17
C ASP A 112 -18.12 -6.90 6.75
N ARG A 113 -18.92 -7.31 7.73
CA ARG A 113 -20.11 -8.13 7.53
C ARG A 113 -21.11 -7.24 6.81
N GLY A 114 -20.92 -7.11 5.50
CA GLY A 114 -21.96 -6.69 4.59
C GLY A 114 -23.17 -7.59 4.79
N SER A 115 -24.24 -6.99 5.34
CA SER A 115 -25.62 -7.26 4.97
C SER A 115 -25.98 -8.72 4.67
N ALA A 116 -25.79 -9.61 5.65
CA ALA A 116 -26.45 -10.92 5.68
C ALA A 116 -27.41 -10.96 6.88
N ALA A 117 -28.52 -10.23 6.75
CA ALA A 117 -29.71 -10.45 7.56
C ALA A 117 -30.95 -10.02 6.77
N SER A 118 -31.34 -10.87 5.82
CA SER A 118 -32.77 -11.15 5.68
C SER A 118 -33.27 -11.51 7.07
N GLN A 119 -34.08 -10.65 7.69
CA GLN A 119 -34.81 -11.02 8.88
C GLN A 119 -36.02 -11.87 8.46
N PRO A 120 -36.18 -13.09 8.99
CA PRO A 120 -37.48 -13.70 9.09
C PRO A 120 -38.08 -13.34 10.45
N ARG A 121 -39.23 -12.67 10.45
CA ARG A 121 -40.49 -13.15 11.04
C ARG A 121 -41.64 -12.25 10.60
#